data_AF-A0A286ZMV5-F1
#
_entry.id   AF-A0A286ZMV5-F1
#
_cell.length_a   1.000
_cell.length_b   1.000
_cell.length_c   1.000
_cell.angle_alpha   90.00
_cell.angle_beta   90.00
_cell.angle_gamma   90.00
#
_symmetry.space_group_name_H-M   'P 1'
#
loop_
_entity.id
_entity.type
_entity.pdbx_description
1 polymer ?
#
loop_
_entity_poly.entity_id
_entity_poly.type
_entity_poly.pdbx_seq_one_letter_code
_entity_poly.pdbx_strand_id
1 'polypeptide(L)'
;MVSVSPYACSSHLYIFADELYLGSSCPATRIQTYAYDFIYPVHACGIRTKVISEDTLLFQTEIYFNPRNMHCDHEKIPLECCASRKSVWLTPVSTDHEIKLDPSPFIADFETTPEELGF
;
A
#
# COMPACT_ATOMS: atom_id res chain seq x y z
N MET A 1 5.11 0.23 5.74
CA MET A 1 6.02 1.31 5.33
C MET A 1 7.44 0.83 5.57
N VAL A 2 8.31 1.00 4.59
CA VAL A 2 9.75 0.75 4.71
C VAL A 2 10.45 2.09 4.52
N SER A 3 11.37 2.45 5.40
CA SER A 3 12.17 3.65 5.28
C SER A 3 13.64 3.26 5.26
N VAL A 4 14.36 3.70 4.23
CA VAL A 4 15.78 3.37 4.01
C VAL A 4 16.60 4.64 4.14
N SER A 5 17.66 4.61 4.95
CA SER A 5 18.65 5.68 5.00
C SER A 5 19.55 5.59 3.78
N PRO A 6 19.83 6.71 3.08
CA PRO A 6 20.73 6.73 1.92
C PRO A 6 22.21 6.51 2.29
N TYR A 7 22.54 6.46 3.59
CA TYR A 7 23.91 6.29 4.07
C TYR A 7 24.19 4.82 4.41
N ALA A 8 24.95 4.13 3.56
CA ALA A 8 25.47 2.80 3.87
C ALA A 8 26.65 2.90 4.84
N CYS A 9 26.52 2.23 6.00
CA CYS A 9 27.48 2.29 7.11
C CYS A 9 28.89 1.79 6.75
N SER A 10 29.03 1.01 5.67
CA SER A 10 30.28 0.31 5.34
C SER A 10 31.23 1.07 4.40
N SER A 11 30.80 2.14 3.72
CA SER A 11 31.58 2.63 2.56
C SER A 11 31.50 4.13 2.24
N HIS A 12 30.89 4.98 3.08
CA HIS A 12 30.69 6.42 2.78
C HIS A 12 29.97 6.67 1.43
N LEU A 13 29.27 5.67 0.91
CA LEU A 13 28.57 5.75 -0.35
C LEU A 13 27.15 6.27 -0.10
N TYR A 14 26.80 7.29 -0.86
CA TYR A 14 25.45 7.80 -0.93
C TYR A 14 24.67 6.95 -1.93
N ILE A 15 23.69 6.20 -1.43
CA ILE A 15 22.81 5.39 -2.26
C ILE A 15 21.77 6.31 -2.87
N PHE A 16 21.57 6.24 -4.20
CA PHE A 16 20.51 6.97 -4.86
C PHE A 16 19.18 6.22 -4.78
N ALA A 17 18.07 6.97 -4.73
CA ALA A 17 16.73 6.38 -4.61
C ALA A 17 16.36 5.43 -5.75
N ASP A 18 16.92 5.62 -6.95
CA ASP A 18 16.67 4.76 -8.12
C ASP A 18 17.55 3.49 -8.15
N GLU A 19 18.56 3.42 -7.29
CA GLU A 19 19.35 2.21 -7.06
C GLU A 19 18.62 1.23 -6.14
N LEU A 20 17.49 1.65 -5.55
CA LEU A 20 16.70 0.88 -4.62
C LEU A 20 15.32 0.57 -5.18
N TYR A 21 14.91 -0.69 -5.04
CA TYR A 21 13.55 -1.10 -5.36
C TYR A 21 13.02 -2.16 -4.39
N LEU A 22 11.72 -2.09 -4.15
CA LEU A 22 11.00 -3.02 -3.29
C LEU A 22 10.41 -4.16 -4.13
N GLY A 23 10.70 -5.39 -3.73
CA GLY A 23 10.08 -6.62 -4.24
C GLY A 23 10.12 -6.67 -5.77
N SER A 24 8.94 -6.61 -6.41
CA SER A 24 8.77 -6.61 -7.87
C SER A 24 9.13 -5.28 -8.53
N SER A 25 10.33 -4.74 -8.26
CA SER A 25 10.88 -3.51 -8.87
C SER A 25 10.09 -2.21 -8.58
N CYS A 26 9.44 -2.11 -7.43
CA CYS A 26 8.73 -0.89 -7.05
C CYS A 26 9.68 0.22 -6.55
N PRO A 27 9.64 1.45 -7.11
CA PRO A 27 10.53 2.54 -6.71
C PRO A 27 10.15 3.16 -5.36
N ALA A 28 11.00 4.06 -4.85
CA ALA A 28 10.66 4.84 -3.66
C ALA A 28 9.44 5.75 -3.94
N THR A 29 8.47 5.73 -3.03
CA THR A 29 7.26 6.57 -3.13
C THR A 29 7.49 8.00 -2.66
N ARG A 30 8.41 8.20 -1.72
CA ARG A 30 8.80 9.51 -1.22
C ARG A 30 10.30 9.55 -1.01
N ILE A 31 10.94 10.56 -1.56
CA ILE A 31 12.38 10.78 -1.49
C ILE A 31 12.63 12.00 -0.62
N GLN A 32 13.33 11.81 0.50
CA GLN A 32 13.77 12.86 1.41
C GLN A 32 15.30 12.85 1.48
N THR A 33 15.90 13.95 1.94
CA THR A 33 17.38 14.11 1.99
C THR A 33 18.09 12.97 2.74
N TYR A 34 17.44 12.42 3.77
CA TYR A 34 18.01 11.40 4.67
C TYR A 34 17.17 10.12 4.76
N ALA A 35 16.11 10.00 3.96
CA ALA A 35 15.22 8.85 4.03
C ALA A 35 14.47 8.65 2.72
N TYR A 36 14.40 7.40 2.26
CA TYR A 36 13.57 6.98 1.14
C TYR A 36 12.47 6.08 1.65
N ASP A 37 11.22 6.52 1.46
CA ASP A 37 10.05 5.79 1.95
C ASP A 37 9.40 5.01 0.81
N PHE A 38 9.17 3.72 1.07
CA PHE A 38 8.40 2.81 0.22
C PHE A 38 7.06 2.52 0.92
N ILE A 39 6.01 3.16 0.41
CA ILE A 39 4.66 3.10 0.95
C ILE A 39 3.76 2.42 -0.09
N TYR A 40 3.65 1.10 0.05
CA TYR A 40 2.82 0.28 -0.83
C TYR A 40 1.79 -0.53 -0.04
N PRO A 41 0.62 -0.82 -0.64
CA PRO A 41 -0.31 -1.80 -0.09
C PRO A 41 0.35 -3.17 0.06
N VAL A 42 -0.01 -3.92 1.11
CA VAL A 42 0.57 -5.25 1.41
C VAL A 42 0.29 -6.33 0.35
N HIS A 43 -0.63 -6.07 -0.58
CA HIS A 43 -0.94 -6.94 -1.72
C HIS A 43 -0.23 -6.51 -3.01
N ALA A 44 0.55 -5.43 -2.98
CA ALA A 44 1.26 -4.88 -4.14
C ALA A 44 2.77 -5.20 -4.06
N CYS A 45 3.50 -4.87 -5.12
CA CYS A 45 4.97 -4.90 -5.16
C CYS A 45 5.61 -6.25 -4.83
N GLY A 46 4.89 -7.35 -4.99
CA GLY A 46 5.40 -8.68 -4.68
C GLY A 46 5.50 -8.99 -3.19
N ILE A 47 4.87 -8.19 -2.32
CA ILE A 47 4.78 -8.45 -0.88
C ILE A 47 3.94 -9.71 -0.68
N ARG A 48 4.54 -10.70 0.01
CA ARG A 48 3.91 -12.00 0.28
C ARG A 48 3.29 -11.97 1.66
N THR A 49 2.03 -12.39 1.76
CA THR A 49 1.34 -12.54 3.04
C THR A 49 1.20 -14.03 3.38
N LYS A 50 1.54 -14.41 4.60
CA LYS A 50 1.40 -15.76 5.14
C LYS A 50 0.65 -15.69 6.47
N VAL A 51 -0.24 -16.65 6.70
CA VAL A 51 -0.90 -16.82 8.00
C VAL A 51 0.00 -17.73 8.84
N ILE A 52 0.53 -17.23 9.96
CA ILE A 52 1.43 -18.02 10.84
C ILE A 52 0.72 -18.53 12.09
N SER A 53 -0.38 -17.90 12.48
CA SER A 53 -1.29 -18.35 13.53
C SER A 53 -2.70 -17.81 13.28
N GLU A 54 -3.68 -18.22 14.08
CA GLU A 54 -5.08 -17.79 13.96
C GLU A 54 -5.23 -16.25 13.89
N ASP A 55 -4.42 -15.54 14.69
CA ASP A 55 -4.49 -14.10 14.85
C ASP A 55 -3.29 -13.34 14.25
N THR A 56 -2.30 -14.01 13.66
CA THR A 56 -1.07 -13.36 13.18
C THR A 56 -0.79 -13.62 11.70
N LEU A 57 -0.59 -12.52 10.98
CA LEU A 57 -0.13 -12.48 9.60
C LEU A 57 1.34 -12.09 9.55
N LEU A 58 2.10 -12.75 8.68
CA LEU A 58 3.49 -12.45 8.35
C LEU A 58 3.53 -11.91 6.92
N PHE A 59 4.01 -10.67 6.77
CA PHE A 59 4.33 -10.06 5.51
C PHE A 59 5.83 -10.20 5.24
N GLN A 60 6.18 -10.67 4.05
CA GLN A 60 7.56 -10.84 3.61
C GLN A 60 7.76 -10.14 2.27
N THR A 61 8.83 -9.38 2.15
CA THR A 61 9.26 -8.73 0.92
C THR A 61 10.75 -8.50 0.99
N GLU A 62 11.37 -8.02 -0.08
CA GLU A 62 12.79 -7.70 -0.07
C GLU A 62 13.03 -6.30 -0.64
N ILE A 63 14.08 -5.63 -0.15
CA ILE A 63 14.67 -4.48 -0.81
C ILE A 63 15.86 -4.97 -1.62
N TYR A 64 15.96 -4.49 -2.85
CA TYR A 64 17.08 -4.75 -3.71
C TYR A 64 17.87 -3.47 -3.89
N PHE A 65 19.18 -3.58 -3.73
CA PHE A 65 20.14 -2.55 -4.04
C PHE A 65 20.87 -2.93 -5.32
N ASN A 66 20.73 -2.10 -6.34
CA ASN A 66 21.37 -2.23 -7.63
C ASN A 66 22.24 -0.99 -7.88
N PRO A 67 23.53 -1.03 -7.49
CA PRO A 67 24.41 0.12 -7.64
C PRO A 67 24.65 0.44 -9.11
N ARG A 68 24.64 1.73 -9.45
CA ARG A 68 25.07 2.19 -10.79
C ARG A 68 26.58 1.99 -11.00
N ASN A 69 27.34 2.02 -9.90
CA ASN A 69 28.78 1.84 -9.92
C ASN A 69 29.13 0.36 -9.76
N MET A 70 29.92 -0.18 -10.70
CA MET A 70 30.29 -1.61 -10.73
C MET A 70 31.25 -2.03 -9.60
N HIS A 71 31.60 -1.10 -8.70
CA HIS A 71 32.44 -1.37 -7.52
C HIS A 71 31.65 -1.86 -6.30
N CYS A 72 30.32 -1.87 -6.35
CA CYS A 72 29.47 -2.40 -5.30
C CYS A 72 28.72 -3.63 -5.80
N ASP A 73 28.60 -4.63 -4.94
CA ASP A 73 27.80 -5.80 -5.24
C ASP A 73 26.31 -5.49 -5.12
N HIS A 74 25.51 -6.18 -5.94
CA HIS A 74 24.07 -6.16 -5.78
C HIS A 74 23.70 -6.82 -4.45
N GLU A 75 22.89 -6.14 -3.65
CA GLU A 75 22.46 -6.66 -2.35
C GLU A 75 20.95 -6.87 -2.33
N LYS A 76 20.54 -7.95 -1.67
CA LYS A 76 19.13 -8.28 -1.41
C LYS A 76 18.92 -8.34 0.09
N ILE A 77 18.09 -7.43 0.60
CA ILE A 77 17.80 -7.27 2.01
C ILE A 77 16.39 -7.80 2.29
N PRO A 78 16.23 -8.95 2.97
CA PRO A 78 14.92 -9.48 3.32
C PRO A 78 14.26 -8.62 4.39
N LEU A 79 12.97 -8.38 4.23
CA LEU A 79 12.13 -7.63 5.16
C LEU A 79 10.94 -8.48 5.60
N GLU A 80 10.69 -8.47 6.90
CA GLU A 80 9.58 -9.19 7.51
C GLU A 80 8.80 -8.26 8.43
N CYS A 81 7.48 -8.41 8.44
CA CYS A 81 6.59 -7.67 9.33
C CYS A 81 5.47 -8.59 9.79
N CYS A 82 5.22 -8.63 11.09
CA CYS A 82 4.07 -9.34 11.66
C CYS A 82 2.98 -8.35 12.05
N ALA A 83 1.73 -8.68 11.76
CA ALA A 83 0.59 -7.91 12.23
C ALA A 83 -0.54 -8.83 12.68
N SER A 84 -1.41 -8.32 13.56
CA SER A 84 -2.61 -9.05 13.92
C SER A 84 -3.62 -9.04 12.78
N ARG A 85 -4.27 -10.17 12.51
CA ARG A 85 -5.38 -10.29 11.57
C ARG A 85 -6.59 -9.43 11.98
N LYS A 86 -6.72 -9.12 13.26
CA LYS A 86 -7.76 -8.24 13.83
C LYS A 86 -7.44 -6.74 13.68
N SER A 87 -6.31 -6.39 13.05
CA SER A 87 -5.93 -5.00 12.82
C SER A 87 -6.96 -4.29 11.92
N VAL A 88 -7.42 -3.12 12.36
CA VAL A 88 -8.34 -2.23 11.62
C VAL A 88 -7.77 -1.88 10.23
N TRP A 89 -6.44 -1.82 10.12
CA TRP A 89 -5.75 -1.53 8.87
C TRP A 89 -5.78 -2.67 7.84
N LEU A 90 -6.14 -3.88 8.27
CA LEU A 90 -6.18 -5.09 7.46
C LEU A 90 -7.59 -5.66 7.32
N THR A 91 -8.56 -5.15 8.08
CA THR A 91 -9.95 -5.58 7.97
C THR A 91 -10.54 -4.96 6.69
N PRO A 92 -11.00 -5.77 5.73
CA PRO A 92 -11.73 -5.20 4.60
C PRO A 92 -12.97 -4.49 5.16
N VAL A 93 -13.20 -3.25 4.71
CA VAL A 93 -14.48 -2.58 4.96
C VAL A 93 -15.53 -3.45 4.27
N SER A 94 -16.37 -4.12 5.04
CA SER A 94 -17.46 -4.92 4.49
C SER A 94 -18.35 -3.99 3.67
N THR A 95 -18.36 -4.16 2.35
CA THR A 95 -19.33 -3.53 1.46
C THR A 95 -20.72 -4.19 1.53
N ASP A 96 -20.89 -5.22 2.37
CA ASP A 96 -22.12 -6.03 2.47
C ASP A 96 -23.19 -5.46 3.41
N HIS A 97 -23.12 -4.16 3.68
CA HIS A 97 -24.34 -3.41 3.92
C HIS A 97 -24.62 -2.57 2.69
N GLU A 98 -25.11 -3.22 1.63
CA GLU A 98 -26.26 -2.66 0.93
C GLU A 98 -27.30 -2.39 2.02
N ILE A 99 -27.24 -1.19 2.60
CA ILE A 99 -28.33 -0.66 3.38
C ILE A 99 -29.46 -0.60 2.37
N LYS A 100 -30.31 -1.63 2.40
CA LYS A 100 -31.66 -1.57 1.88
C LYS A 100 -32.30 -0.42 2.67
N LEU A 101 -32.11 0.80 2.18
CA LEU A 101 -32.86 1.95 2.62
C LEU A 101 -34.27 1.59 2.20
N ASP A 102 -35.05 1.02 3.12
CA ASP A 102 -36.49 0.92 2.94
C ASP A 102 -36.93 2.34 2.57
N PRO A 103 -37.58 2.54 1.41
CA PRO A 103 -37.95 3.86 0.97
C PRO A 103 -38.83 4.47 2.05
N SER A 104 -38.34 5.55 2.65
CA SER A 104 -39.07 6.30 3.67
C SER A 104 -40.46 6.63 3.12
N PRO A 105 -41.54 6.47 3.92
CA PRO A 105 -42.89 6.79 3.47
C PRO A 105 -43.08 8.27 3.11
N PHE A 106 -42.10 9.14 3.40
CA PHE A 106 -42.14 10.57 3.14
C PHE A 106 -41.72 11.00 1.72
N ILE A 107 -41.33 10.09 0.82
CA ILE A 107 -40.94 10.43 -0.57
C ILE A 107 -42.01 10.02 -1.60
N ALA A 108 -43.21 9.67 -1.17
CA ALA A 108 -44.36 9.58 -2.05
C ALA A 108 -45.17 10.85 -1.85
N ASP A 109 -44.92 11.92 -2.61
CA ASP A 109 -45.87 13.04 -2.85
C ASP A 109 -45.31 14.14 -3.79
N PHE A 110 -44.48 13.79 -4.77
CA PHE A 110 -44.20 14.70 -5.90
C PHE A 110 -44.59 14.00 -7.21
N GLU A 111 -45.90 13.84 -7.40
CA GLU A 111 -46.44 13.70 -8.76
C GLU A 111 -46.13 15.00 -9.51
N THR A 112 -45.28 14.90 -10.53
CA THR A 112 -45.03 16.00 -11.47
C THR A 112 -46.24 16.06 -12.40
N THR A 113 -47.06 17.11 -12.25
CA THR A 113 -48.14 17.44 -13.17
C THR A 113 -47.62 17.50 -14.62
N PRO A 114 -48.33 16.93 -15.60
CA PRO A 114 -47.91 16.95 -16.99
C PRO A 114 -47.95 18.39 -17.52
N GLU A 115 -46.88 18.76 -18.23
CA GLU A 115 -46.73 20.05 -18.90
C GLU A 115 -47.97 20.37 -19.76
N GLU A 116 -48.59 21.52 -19.51
CA GLU A 116 -49.61 22.08 -20.40
C GLU A 116 -48.97 22.39 -21.76
N LEU A 117 -49.45 21.71 -22.81
CA LEU A 117 -49.15 22.06 -24.20
C LEU A 117 -49.70 23.46 -24.49
N GLY A 118 -48.81 24.46 -24.51
CA GLY A 118 -49.11 25.81 -24.93
C GLY A 118 -48.96 25.98 -26.45
N PHE A 119 -50.11 26.15 -27.12
CA PHE A 119 -50.43 26.82 -28.40
C PHE A 119 -49.48 26.71 -29.61
#